data_AF-A0A842L802-F1
#
_entry.id   AF-A0A842L802-F1
#
_cell.length_a   1.000
_cell.length_b   1.000
_cell.length_c   1.000
_cell.angle_alpha   90.00
_cell.angle_beta   90.00
_cell.angle_gamma   90.00
#
_symmetry.space_group_name_H-M   'P 1'
#
loop_
_entity.id
_entity.type
_entity.pdbx_description
1 polymer ?
#
loop_
_entity_poly.entity_id
_entity_poly.type
_entity_poly.pdbx_seq_one_letter_code
_entity_poly.pdbx_strand_id
1 'polypeptide(L)' 'MIKKGKIIKVAGPVIIAEGMRGTQMYEMVRVGEEKLIGEIIELEGDTATVQVYEETT' A
#
# COMPACT_ATOMS: atom_id res chain seq x y z
N MET A 1 -15.76 -3.96 -6.89
CA MET A 1 -14.85 -3.07 -7.65
C MET A 1 -13.54 -3.01 -6.89
N ILE A 2 -12.40 -3.22 -7.55
CA ILE A 2 -11.08 -3.08 -6.90
C ILE A 2 -10.81 -1.58 -6.78
N LYS A 3 -10.75 -1.05 -5.56
CA LYS A 3 -10.29 0.32 -5.33
C LYS A 3 -8.79 0.37 -5.64
N LYS A 4 -8.39 1.26 -6.54
CA LYS A 4 -6.98 1.48 -6.90
C LYS A 4 -6.52 2.78 -6.24
N GLY A 5 -5.57 2.66 -5.31
CA GLY A 5 -4.80 3.81 -4.84
C GLY A 5 -3.69 4.18 -5.82
N LYS A 6 -3.09 5.35 -5.63
CA LYS A 6 -1.95 5.83 -6.41
C LYS A 6 -0.75 6.07 -5.51
N ILE A 7 0.39 5.50 -5.87
CA ILE A 7 1.65 5.71 -5.14
C ILE A 7 2.07 7.18 -5.27
N ILE A 8 2.30 7.83 -4.14
CA ILE A 8 2.78 9.22 -4.06
C ILE A 8 4.17 9.33 -3.46
N LYS A 9 4.64 8.32 -2.71
CA LYS A 9 5.99 8.27 -2.15
C LYS A 9 6.46 6.82 -1.99
N VAL A 10 7.75 6.59 -2.23
CA VAL A 10 8.46 5.32 -1.98
C VAL A 10 9.67 5.62 -1.11
N ALA A 11 9.84 4.89 0.00
CA ALA A 11 10.93 5.01 0.95
C ALA A 11 11.38 3.60 1.38
N GLY A 12 12.23 2.97 0.57
CA GLY A 12 12.62 1.57 0.77
C GLY A 12 11.41 0.65 0.74
N PRO A 13 11.18 -0.21 1.76
CA PRO A 13 10.03 -1.11 1.81
C PRO A 13 8.72 -0.41 2.18
N VAL A 14 8.73 0.91 2.45
CA VAL A 14 7.54 1.67 2.87
C VAL A 14 7.06 2.57 1.74
N ILE A 15 5.76 2.51 1.44
CA ILE A 15 5.10 3.25 0.39
C ILE A 15 3.97 4.07 0.97
N ILE A 16 3.74 5.28 0.45
CA ILE A 16 2.54 6.07 0.74
C ILE A 16 1.70 6.12 -0.53
N ALA A 17 0.42 5.77 -0.41
CA ALA A 17 -0.55 5.82 -1.50
C ALA A 17 -1.73 6.75 -1.16
N GLU A 18 -2.20 7.53 -2.13
CA GLU A 18 -3.42 8.36 -2.06
C GLU A 18 -4.63 7.63 -2.66
N GLY A 19 -5.84 8.10 -2.35
CA GLY A 19 -7.08 7.48 -2.81
C GLY A 19 -7.41 6.18 -2.08
N MET A 20 -6.95 6.06 -0.83
CA MET A 20 -7.05 4.85 -0.02
C MET A 20 -8.24 4.86 0.94
N ARG A 21 -9.15 5.85 0.87
CA ARG A 21 -10.37 5.86 1.68
C ARG A 21 -11.13 4.54 1.59
N GLY A 22 -11.43 3.97 2.76
CA GLY A 22 -12.21 2.75 2.91
C GLY A 22 -11.39 1.46 2.83
N THR A 23 -10.06 1.55 2.79
CA THR A 23 -9.19 0.45 3.22
C THR A 23 -9.08 0.41 4.74
N GLN A 24 -8.59 -0.69 5.28
CA GLN A 24 -8.47 -0.91 6.71
C GLN A 24 -7.01 -1.12 7.14
N MET A 25 -6.71 -0.82 8.40
CA MET A 25 -5.45 -1.22 9.01
C MET A 25 -5.28 -2.74 8.92
N TYR A 26 -4.05 -3.19 8.66
CA TYR A 26 -3.68 -4.61 8.48
C TYR A 26 -4.30 -5.28 7.24
N GLU A 27 -4.89 -4.49 6.32
CA GLU A 27 -5.37 -5.01 5.06
C GLU A 27 -4.19 -5.32 4.13
N MET A 28 -4.22 -6.51 3.52
CA MET A 28 -3.23 -6.92 2.54
C MET A 28 -3.54 -6.33 1.17
N VAL A 29 -2.52 -5.73 0.54
CA VAL A 29 -2.64 -5.06 -0.75
C VAL A 29 -1.60 -5.57 -1.74
N ARG A 30 -1.84 -5.30 -3.03
CA ARG A 30 -0.87 -5.52 -4.11
C ARG A 30 -0.33 -4.19 -4.58
N VAL A 31 0.98 -4.09 -4.67
CA VAL A 31 1.68 -2.85 -4.98
C VAL A 31 2.42 -2.99 -6.32
N GLY A 32 2.27 -1.98 -7.18
CA GLY A 32 2.97 -1.90 -8.46
C GLY A 32 2.50 -2.90 -9.51
N GLU A 33 3.20 -2.91 -10.65
CA GLU A 33 2.90 -3.81 -11.78
C GLU A 33 3.25 -5.27 -11.47
N GLU A 34 4.29 -5.47 -10.66
CA GLU A 34 4.74 -6.80 -10.20
C GLU A 34 3.82 -7.40 -9.14
N LYS A 35 2.83 -6.64 -8.65
CA LYS A 35 1.86 -7.07 -7.64
C LYS A 35 2.51 -7.56 -6.35
N LEU A 36 3.57 -6.88 -5.92
CA LEU A 36 4.24 -7.15 -4.65
C LEU A 36 3.23 -7.11 -3.52
N ILE A 37 3.39 -8.02 -2.57
CA ILE A 37 2.49 -8.11 -1.42
C ILE A 37 2.91 -7.06 -0.40
N GLY A 38 1.94 -6.30 0.11
CA GLY A 38 2.15 -5.37 1.20
C GLY A 38 0.99 -5.34 2.19
N GLU A 39 1.22 -4.71 3.33
CA GLU A 39 0.27 -4.53 4.42
C GLU A 39 0.08 -3.05 4.73
N ILE A 40 -1.16 -2.63 4.94
CA ILE A 40 -1.47 -1.28 5.43
C ILE A 40 -1.12 -1.19 6.91
N ILE A 41 -0.10 -0.37 7.23
CA ILE A 41 0.41 -0.17 8.59
C ILE A 41 0.04 1.18 9.19
N GLU A 42 -0.53 2.09 8.39
CA GLU A 42 -1.02 3.40 8.84
C GLU A 42 -2.09 3.94 7.87
N LEU A 43 -3.05 4.69 8.39
CA LEU A 43 -4.07 5.41 7.63
C LEU A 43 -4.15 6.86 8.09
N GLU A 44 -4.04 7.80 7.15
CA GLU A 44 -4.15 9.24 7.42
C GLU A 44 -5.07 9.91 6.39
N GLY A 45 -6.32 10.15 6.77
CA GLY A 45 -7.29 10.81 5.90
C GLY A 45 -7.64 10.01 4.64
N ASP A 46 -7.00 10.33 3.51
CA ASP A 46 -7.16 9.60 2.23
C ASP A 46 -5.87 8.89 1.78
N THR A 47 -4.84 8.89 2.62
CA THR A 47 -3.60 8.17 2.37
C THR A 47 -3.50 6.91 3.24
N ALA A 48 -2.73 5.94 2.74
CA ALA A 48 -2.30 4.77 3.49
C ALA A 48 -0.80 4.61 3.38
N THR A 49 -0.16 4.25 4.49
CA THR A 49 1.22 3.76 4.51
C THR A 49 1.19 2.24 4.36
N VAL A 50 1.90 1.74 3.36
CA VAL A 50 1.97 0.32 3.02
C VAL A 50 3.40 -0.16 3.21
N GLN A 51 3.59 -1.19 4.02
CA GLN A 51 4.86 -1.92 4.09
C GLN A 51 4.84 -3.06 3.09
N VAL A 52 5.79 -3.06 2.17
CA VAL A 52 5.95 -4.07 1.12
C VAL A 52 6.93 -5.14 1.59
N TYR A 53 6.55 -6.39 1.36
CA TYR A 53 7.44 -7.54 1.49
C TYR A 53 7.97 -7.89 0.09
N GLU A 54 9.28 -7.88 -0.08
CA GLU A 54 9.90 -8.46 -1.26
C GLU A 54 9.93 -9.99 -1.09
N GLU A 55 9.72 -10.74 -2.18
CA GLU A 55 9.99 -12.18 -2.16
C GLU A 55 11.49 -12.38 -1.92
N THR A 56 11.86 -12.88 -0.75
CA THR A 56 13.22 -13.33 -0.48
C THR A 56 13.46 -14.57 -1.33
N THR A 57 14.13 -14.41 -2.48
CA THR A 57 14.69 -15.53 -3.25
C THR A 57 15.82 -16.20 -2.48
#